data_AF-A0AAD1G1E5-F1
#
_entry.id   AF-A0AAD1G1E5-F1
#
_cell.length_a   1.000
_cell.length_b   1.000
_cell.length_c   1.000
_cell.angle_alpha   90.00
_cell.angle_beta   90.00
_cell.angle_gamma   90.00
#
_symmetry.space_group_name_H-M   'P 1'
#
loop_
_entity.id
_entity.type
_entity.pdbx_description
1 polymer ?
#
loop_
_entity_poly.entity_id
_entity_poly.type
_entity_poly.pdbx_seq_one_letter_code
_entity_poly.pdbx_strand_id
1 'polypeptide(L)'
;MLGSMKEGLRTIVGAVLIALFLRSFGYEPFNIPSESMLPRLLVGDYLFVAKWPYGYSRYSFPMGPPIFEGRIGGSAPERGDIAVFKTPSDNRTDFIKRVIGLPGDIIQMRGGTLYLNGDAVPKRRVADFVVPQSPNMACLKGEVFVDANGERMCRYMRFEETLPGGRTYFVLDSDPMSAGDDTAPFVVPEGHYFMMGDNRDNSSDSRFSFAEGGISFVPAENLVGRAEIMFFSTDGSASWVMPWTWVSAARWERIGRLF
;
A
#
# COMPACT_ATOMS: atom_id res chain seq x y z
N MET A 1 -43.30 -19.35 12.19
CA MET A 1 -42.13 -18.67 12.81
C MET A 1 -40.85 -19.49 12.74
N LEU A 2 -40.78 -20.74 13.23
CA LEU A 2 -39.54 -21.53 13.20
C LEU A 2 -38.96 -21.85 11.81
N GLY A 3 -39.79 -22.04 10.78
CA GLY A 3 -39.33 -22.28 9.40
C GLY A 3 -38.64 -21.05 8.79
N SER A 4 -39.28 -19.88 8.92
CA SER A 4 -38.75 -18.60 8.44
C SER A 4 -37.45 -18.18 9.16
N MET A 5 -37.32 -18.46 10.46
CA MET A 5 -36.06 -18.23 11.19
C MET A 5 -34.92 -19.15 10.73
N LYS A 6 -35.22 -20.41 10.40
CA LYS A 6 -34.22 -21.36 9.87
C LYS A 6 -33.75 -20.98 8.47
N GLU A 7 -34.65 -20.51 7.62
CA GLU A 7 -34.34 -20.03 6.27
C GLU A 7 -33.52 -18.74 6.29
N GLY A 8 -33.87 -17.78 7.16
CA GLY A 8 -33.09 -16.57 7.39
C GLY A 8 -31.68 -16.87 7.88
N LEU A 9 -31.55 -17.77 8.86
CA LEU A 9 -30.24 -18.18 9.39
C LEU A 9 -29.38 -18.87 8.31
N ARG A 10 -29.97 -19.77 7.51
CA ARG A 10 -29.26 -20.42 6.40
C ARG A 10 -28.76 -19.41 5.38
N THR A 11 -29.55 -18.41 5.06
CA THR A 11 -29.18 -17.34 4.12
C THR A 11 -28.01 -16.52 4.64
N ILE A 12 -28.06 -16.11 5.92
CA ILE A 12 -26.97 -15.35 6.55
C ILE A 12 -25.69 -16.17 6.61
N VAL A 13 -25.77 -17.43 7.06
CA VAL A 13 -24.60 -18.33 7.12
C VAL A 13 -24.03 -18.54 5.73
N GLY A 14 -24.87 -18.78 4.72
CA GLY A 14 -24.45 -18.91 3.32
C GLY A 14 -23.72 -17.66 2.82
N ALA A 15 -24.28 -16.47 3.07
CA ALA A 15 -23.66 -15.20 2.68
C ALA A 15 -22.30 -14.98 3.37
N VAL A 16 -22.20 -15.28 4.67
CA VAL A 16 -20.94 -15.20 5.42
C VAL A 16 -19.91 -16.18 4.86
N LEU A 17 -20.29 -17.43 4.58
CA LEU A 17 -19.37 -18.42 4.01
C LEU A 17 -18.88 -18.01 2.61
N ILE A 18 -19.76 -17.46 1.77
CA ILE A 18 -19.37 -16.91 0.46
C ILE A 18 -18.41 -15.74 0.64
N ALA A 19 -18.70 -14.80 1.55
CA ALA A 19 -17.83 -13.67 1.81
C ALA A 19 -16.46 -14.11 2.34
N LEU A 20 -16.41 -15.09 3.24
CA LEU A 20 -15.15 -15.65 3.77
C LEU A 20 -14.37 -16.39 2.67
N PHE A 21 -15.05 -17.14 1.81
CA PHE A 21 -14.44 -17.81 0.68
C PHE A 21 -13.83 -16.79 -0.30
N LEU A 22 -14.60 -15.78 -0.72
CA LEU A 22 -14.12 -14.73 -1.61
C LEU A 22 -12.96 -13.95 -1.00
N ARG A 23 -13.01 -13.64 0.29
CA ARG A 23 -11.93 -12.94 1.01
C ARG A 23 -10.66 -13.79 1.13
N SER A 24 -10.81 -15.10 1.30
CA SER A 24 -9.67 -16.00 1.48
C SER A 24 -8.98 -16.36 0.16
N PHE A 25 -9.76 -16.53 -0.91
CA PHE A 25 -9.27 -17.07 -2.18
C PHE A 25 -9.30 -16.06 -3.34
N GLY A 26 -10.18 -15.08 -3.29
CA GLY A 26 -10.35 -14.08 -4.36
C GLY A 26 -9.75 -12.74 -3.98
N TYR A 27 -10.63 -11.83 -3.57
CA TYR A 27 -10.30 -10.43 -3.29
C TYR A 27 -10.62 -10.06 -1.85
N GLU A 28 -9.74 -9.28 -1.24
CA GLU A 28 -9.98 -8.65 0.06
C GLU A 28 -10.01 -7.12 -0.08
N PRO A 29 -11.04 -6.43 0.45
CA PRO A 29 -11.09 -4.98 0.46
C PRO A 29 -10.19 -4.40 1.55
N PHE A 30 -9.44 -3.36 1.20
CA PHE A 30 -8.62 -2.56 2.11
C PHE A 30 -8.94 -1.08 1.95
N ASN A 31 -8.80 -0.32 3.04
CA ASN A 31 -8.80 1.14 3.01
C ASN A 31 -7.38 1.67 3.28
N ILE A 32 -7.04 2.82 2.71
CA ILE A 32 -5.73 3.47 2.86
C ILE A 32 -5.82 4.55 3.95
N PRO A 33 -5.18 4.35 5.12
CA PRO A 33 -5.28 5.29 6.23
C PRO A 33 -4.11 6.28 6.31
N SER A 34 -3.07 6.13 5.48
CA SER A 34 -1.83 6.91 5.60
C SER A 34 -1.30 7.43 4.27
N GLU A 35 -0.46 8.46 4.35
CA GLU A 35 0.12 9.18 3.21
C GLU A 35 1.36 8.49 2.60
N SER A 36 1.74 7.31 3.11
CA SER A 36 3.02 6.68 2.77
C SER A 36 3.15 6.16 1.33
N MET A 37 2.02 6.02 0.63
CA MET A 37 1.94 5.58 -0.76
C MET A 37 1.47 6.69 -1.70
N LEU A 38 1.48 7.96 -1.25
CA LEU A 38 1.31 9.10 -2.15
C LEU A 38 2.41 9.12 -3.24
N PRO A 39 2.12 9.59 -4.46
CA PRO A 39 0.83 10.10 -4.92
C PRO A 39 -0.11 8.99 -5.44
N ARG A 40 0.37 7.73 -5.45
CA ARG A 40 -0.33 6.61 -6.07
C ARG A 40 -1.61 6.25 -5.31
N LEU A 41 -1.51 6.15 -3.99
CA LEU A 41 -2.61 5.90 -3.06
C LEU A 41 -2.79 7.09 -2.13
N LEU A 42 -3.97 7.70 -2.14
CA LEU A 42 -4.35 8.77 -1.22
C LEU A 42 -4.98 8.19 0.04
N VAL A 43 -4.90 8.93 1.14
CA VAL A 43 -5.71 8.64 2.32
C VAL A 43 -7.19 8.70 1.95
N GLY A 44 -7.94 7.68 2.35
CA GLY A 44 -9.35 7.50 1.99
C GLY A 44 -9.59 6.75 0.69
N ASP A 45 -8.55 6.25 0.02
CA ASP A 45 -8.72 5.27 -1.05
C ASP A 45 -9.15 3.91 -0.49
N TYR A 46 -9.98 3.20 -1.25
CA TYR A 46 -10.39 1.83 -0.98
C TYR A 46 -10.09 0.98 -2.20
N LEU A 47 -9.43 -0.16 -1.99
CA LEU A 47 -8.95 -1.01 -3.07
C LEU A 47 -9.19 -2.49 -2.78
N PHE A 48 -9.28 -3.27 -3.85
CA PHE A 48 -9.27 -4.73 -3.78
C PHE A 48 -7.86 -5.26 -3.97
N VAL A 49 -7.51 -6.21 -3.10
CA VAL A 49 -6.27 -6.97 -3.13
C VAL A 49 -6.57 -8.38 -3.62
N ALA A 50 -5.94 -8.80 -4.71
CA ALA A 50 -6.02 -10.18 -5.20
C ALA A 50 -5.05 -11.08 -4.43
N LYS A 51 -5.54 -12.23 -3.99
CA LYS A 51 -4.75 -13.21 -3.22
C LYS A 51 -3.93 -14.13 -4.12
N TRP A 52 -4.55 -14.64 -5.18
CA TRP A 52 -3.97 -15.66 -6.05
C TRP A 52 -2.65 -15.28 -6.75
N PRO A 53 -2.31 -14.01 -7.09
CA PRO A 53 -1.06 -13.72 -7.77
C PRO A 53 0.15 -14.18 -6.96
N TYR A 54 0.09 -14.03 -5.64
CA TYR A 54 1.14 -14.48 -4.73
C TYR A 54 0.85 -15.86 -4.12
N GLY A 55 -0.25 -16.51 -4.50
CA GLY A 55 -0.70 -17.74 -3.87
C GLY A 55 -1.18 -17.53 -2.44
N TYR A 56 -1.32 -18.62 -1.69
CA TYR A 56 -1.98 -18.61 -0.39
C TYR A 56 -1.03 -18.96 0.74
N SER A 57 -1.06 -18.18 1.81
CA SER A 57 -0.42 -18.48 3.09
C SER A 57 -1.45 -18.50 4.20
N ARG A 58 -1.02 -18.72 5.45
CA ARG A 58 -1.89 -18.51 6.61
C ARG A 58 -2.57 -17.13 6.59
N TYR A 59 -1.89 -16.07 6.14
CA TYR A 59 -2.43 -14.70 6.11
C TYR A 59 -3.44 -14.46 4.98
N SER A 60 -3.68 -15.43 4.11
CA SER A 60 -4.81 -15.39 3.19
C SER A 60 -6.13 -15.59 3.93
N PHE A 61 -6.14 -16.31 5.05
CA PHE A 61 -7.34 -16.71 5.78
C PHE A 61 -7.63 -15.78 6.97
N PRO A 62 -8.91 -15.56 7.31
CA PRO A 62 -9.30 -14.84 8.52
C PRO A 62 -8.62 -15.39 9.77
N MET A 63 -8.08 -14.51 10.62
CA MET A 63 -7.32 -14.84 11.84
C MET A 63 -5.99 -15.58 11.62
N GLY A 64 -5.61 -15.87 10.38
CA GLY A 64 -4.33 -16.49 10.04
C GLY A 64 -4.02 -17.81 10.76
N PRO A 65 -4.92 -18.81 10.74
CA PRO A 65 -4.68 -20.09 11.42
C PRO A 65 -3.42 -20.79 10.86
N PRO A 66 -2.56 -21.36 11.73
CA PRO A 66 -1.33 -22.04 11.31
C PRO A 66 -1.65 -23.44 10.77
N ILE A 67 -2.31 -23.52 9.61
CA ILE A 67 -2.74 -24.78 8.99
C ILE A 67 -1.59 -25.42 8.20
N PHE A 68 -0.74 -24.61 7.60
CA PHE A 68 0.44 -25.01 6.84
C PHE A 68 1.50 -23.90 6.92
N GLU A 69 2.75 -24.25 6.59
CA GLU A 69 3.88 -23.31 6.55
C GLU A 69 4.15 -22.84 5.12
N GLY A 70 4.60 -21.60 4.99
CA GLY A 70 4.96 -21.02 3.69
C GLY A 70 3.76 -20.68 2.81
N ARG A 71 3.95 -20.80 1.48
CA ARG A 71 2.95 -20.43 0.47
C ARG A 71 2.67 -21.58 -0.50
N ILE A 72 1.42 -21.69 -0.92
CA ILE A 72 0.96 -22.67 -1.89
C ILE A 72 0.40 -21.94 -3.13
N GLY A 73 0.92 -22.31 -4.31
CA GLY A 73 0.54 -21.71 -5.58
C GLY A 73 1.05 -20.28 -5.79
N GLY A 74 0.58 -19.63 -6.86
CA GLY A 74 0.98 -18.28 -7.25
C GLY A 74 2.44 -18.18 -7.72
N SER A 75 2.92 -16.94 -7.82
CA SER A 75 4.30 -16.60 -8.17
C SER A 75 4.91 -15.65 -7.14
N ALA A 76 6.24 -15.54 -7.15
CA ALA A 76 6.90 -14.46 -6.44
C ALA A 76 6.39 -13.09 -6.97
N PRO A 77 6.30 -12.06 -6.11
CA PRO A 77 6.04 -10.70 -6.56
C PRO A 77 7.05 -10.23 -7.58
N GLU A 78 6.56 -9.42 -8.51
CA GLU A 78 7.43 -8.74 -9.46
C GLU A 78 7.91 -7.40 -8.87
N ARG A 79 9.08 -6.96 -9.32
CA ARG A 79 9.60 -5.66 -8.92
C ARG A 79 8.62 -4.55 -9.36
N GLY A 80 8.32 -3.67 -8.43
CA GLY A 80 7.38 -2.58 -8.62
C GLY A 80 5.92 -2.95 -8.33
N ASP A 81 5.59 -4.19 -8.00
CA ASP A 81 4.24 -4.53 -7.55
C ASP A 81 3.88 -3.78 -6.27
N ILE A 82 2.60 -3.43 -6.10
CA ILE A 82 2.08 -2.87 -4.85
C ILE A 82 1.45 -4.02 -4.07
N ALA A 83 2.06 -4.36 -2.93
CA ALA A 83 1.70 -5.52 -2.14
C ALA A 83 1.17 -5.12 -0.78
N VAL A 84 0.11 -5.81 -0.34
CA VAL A 84 -0.31 -5.82 1.06
C VAL A 84 0.35 -7.00 1.76
N PHE A 85 0.84 -6.78 2.97
CA PHE A 85 1.48 -7.79 3.79
C PHE A 85 1.29 -7.52 5.28
N LYS A 86 1.43 -8.56 6.10
CA LYS A 86 1.51 -8.44 7.55
C LYS A 86 2.91 -8.00 7.96
N THR A 87 3.01 -6.98 8.80
CA THR A 87 4.32 -6.52 9.30
C THR A 87 5.04 -7.63 10.06
N PRO A 88 6.32 -7.90 9.78
CA PRO A 88 7.03 -8.99 10.46
C PRO A 88 7.25 -8.76 11.97
N SER A 89 7.13 -7.50 12.43
CA SER A 89 7.29 -7.13 13.84
C SER A 89 6.19 -7.70 14.75
N ASP A 90 4.94 -7.76 14.26
CA ASP A 90 3.79 -8.22 15.05
C ASP A 90 2.93 -9.29 14.35
N ASN A 91 3.20 -9.56 13.07
CA ASN A 91 2.49 -10.51 12.22
C ASN A 91 0.97 -10.29 12.17
N ARG A 92 0.50 -9.06 12.42
CA ARG A 92 -0.93 -8.74 12.56
C ARG A 92 -1.31 -7.48 11.79
N THR A 93 -0.47 -6.46 11.81
CA THR A 93 -0.81 -5.17 11.19
C THR A 93 -0.58 -5.22 9.68
N ASP A 94 -1.58 -4.78 8.91
CA ASP A 94 -1.50 -4.74 7.44
C ASP A 94 -0.78 -3.47 6.98
N PHE A 95 0.26 -3.65 6.17
CA PHE A 95 0.96 -2.58 5.48
C PHE A 95 0.83 -2.78 3.97
N ILE A 96 0.84 -1.67 3.25
CA ILE A 96 0.86 -1.64 1.79
C ILE A 96 2.05 -0.82 1.32
N LYS A 97 2.90 -1.41 0.50
CA LYS A 97 4.12 -0.80 -0.03
C LYS A 97 4.40 -1.31 -1.44
N ARG A 98 5.35 -0.68 -2.12
CA ARG A 98 5.90 -1.17 -3.38
C ARG A 98 7.02 -2.16 -3.11
N VAL A 99 7.01 -3.28 -3.83
CA VAL A 99 8.10 -4.26 -3.84
C VAL A 99 9.28 -3.64 -4.61
N ILE A 100 10.35 -3.31 -3.91
CA ILE A 100 11.56 -2.72 -4.52
C ILE A 100 12.68 -3.74 -4.63
N GLY A 101 12.92 -4.57 -3.61
CA GLY A 101 13.97 -5.59 -3.63
C GLY A 101 13.39 -6.99 -3.61
N LEU A 102 13.94 -7.84 -4.47
CA LEU A 102 13.68 -9.27 -4.59
C LEU A 102 14.82 -10.07 -3.92
N PRO A 103 14.62 -11.36 -3.62
CA PRO A 103 15.68 -12.22 -3.09
C PRO A 103 17.01 -12.08 -3.84
N GLY A 104 18.10 -11.88 -3.09
CA GLY A 104 19.46 -11.74 -3.61
C GLY A 104 19.85 -10.31 -4.04
N ASP A 105 18.91 -9.37 -4.12
CA ASP A 105 19.25 -7.99 -4.49
C ASP A 105 20.06 -7.27 -3.41
N ILE A 106 20.86 -6.29 -3.84
CA ILE A 106 21.50 -5.30 -2.99
C ILE A 106 20.77 -3.97 -3.17
N ILE A 107 20.12 -3.47 -2.11
CA ILE A 107 19.39 -2.20 -2.09
C ILE A 107 20.16 -1.18 -1.30
N GLN A 108 20.29 0.05 -1.79
CA GLN A 108 20.88 1.14 -1.02
C GLN A 108 20.27 2.48 -1.41
N MET A 109 20.01 3.35 -0.45
CA MET A 109 19.75 4.77 -0.71
C MET A 109 21.05 5.56 -0.57
N ARG A 110 21.32 6.47 -1.52
CA ARG A 110 22.45 7.41 -1.48
C ARG A 110 21.96 8.79 -1.92
N GLY A 111 21.99 9.78 -1.03
CA GLY A 111 21.49 11.14 -1.28
C GLY A 111 20.09 11.16 -1.91
N GLY A 112 19.16 10.36 -1.39
CA GLY A 112 17.77 10.27 -1.87
C GLY A 112 17.58 9.51 -3.19
N THR A 113 18.64 8.95 -3.76
CA THR A 113 18.57 8.10 -4.97
C THR A 113 18.63 6.63 -4.59
N LEU A 114 17.71 5.84 -5.14
CA LEU A 114 17.69 4.39 -4.99
C LEU A 114 18.75 3.75 -5.90
N TYR A 115 19.61 2.93 -5.31
CA TYR A 115 20.56 2.07 -6.01
C TYR A 115 20.12 0.62 -5.86
N LEU A 116 20.05 -0.10 -6.99
CA LEU A 116 19.69 -1.50 -7.08
C LEU A 116 20.85 -2.27 -7.72
N ASN A 117 21.42 -3.22 -6.98
CA ASN A 117 22.56 -4.02 -7.43
C ASN A 117 23.76 -3.17 -7.90
N GLY A 118 23.91 -1.98 -7.32
CA GLY A 118 24.97 -1.02 -7.65
C GLY A 118 24.57 0.03 -8.70
N ASP A 119 23.49 -0.20 -9.45
CA ASP A 119 23.01 0.72 -10.48
C ASP A 119 21.99 1.72 -9.92
N ALA A 120 22.16 3.00 -10.25
CA ALA A 120 21.20 4.03 -9.88
C ALA A 120 19.89 3.84 -10.64
N VAL A 121 18.78 3.75 -9.91
CA VAL A 121 17.43 3.81 -10.48
C VAL A 121 17.22 5.24 -11.00
N PRO A 122 16.96 5.43 -12.32
CA PRO A 122 16.71 6.76 -12.87
C PRO A 122 15.59 7.47 -12.12
N LYS A 123 15.89 8.65 -11.59
CA LYS A 123 14.97 9.52 -10.85
C LYS A 123 14.97 10.91 -11.46
N ARG A 124 13.81 11.34 -11.97
CA ARG A 124 13.68 12.62 -12.70
C ARG A 124 12.66 13.52 -12.01
N ARG A 125 13.05 14.76 -11.68
CA ARG A 125 12.11 15.77 -11.15
C ARG A 125 11.03 16.06 -12.19
N VAL A 126 9.77 16.04 -11.77
CA VAL A 126 8.62 16.42 -12.58
C VAL A 126 7.82 17.52 -11.85
N ALA A 127 6.71 17.95 -12.44
CA ALA A 127 5.81 18.89 -11.80
C ALA A 127 5.38 18.36 -10.43
N ASP A 128 5.31 19.25 -9.45
CA ASP A 128 4.94 18.90 -8.08
C ASP A 128 3.61 18.18 -8.00
N PHE A 129 3.47 17.33 -6.99
CA PHE A 129 2.19 16.74 -6.65
C PHE A 129 1.43 17.73 -5.78
N VAL A 130 0.27 18.17 -6.27
CA VAL A 130 -0.61 19.10 -5.57
C VAL A 130 -1.96 18.43 -5.35
N VAL A 131 -2.45 18.45 -4.11
CA VAL A 131 -3.73 17.85 -3.71
C VAL A 131 -4.43 18.76 -2.69
N PRO A 132 -5.77 18.90 -2.73
CA PRO A 132 -6.49 19.63 -1.70
C PRO A 132 -6.22 19.05 -0.31
N GLN A 133 -6.04 19.93 0.67
CA GLN A 133 -6.07 19.52 2.06
C GLN A 133 -7.49 19.13 2.42
N SER A 134 -7.65 18.00 3.10
CA SER A 134 -8.95 17.46 3.49
C SER A 134 -8.87 16.87 4.90
N PRO A 135 -10.00 16.52 5.55
CA PRO A 135 -9.98 15.97 6.91
C PRO A 135 -9.07 14.75 7.09
N ASN A 136 -8.87 13.97 6.02
CA ASN A 136 -7.98 12.80 6.02
C ASN A 136 -6.61 13.03 5.37
N MET A 137 -6.29 14.24 4.91
CA MET A 137 -5.02 14.60 4.27
C MET A 137 -4.33 15.69 5.10
N ALA A 138 -3.36 15.30 5.93
CA ALA A 138 -2.71 16.21 6.88
C ALA A 138 -1.55 17.02 6.26
N CYS A 139 -1.16 16.71 5.03
CA CYS A 139 -0.01 17.31 4.33
C CYS A 139 1.34 16.97 4.98
N LEU A 140 1.52 15.73 5.48
CA LEU A 140 2.74 15.34 6.21
C LEU A 140 3.96 15.39 5.29
N LYS A 141 4.98 16.17 5.67
CA LYS A 141 6.20 16.42 4.87
C LYS A 141 5.95 17.21 3.56
N GLY A 142 4.74 17.73 3.37
CA GLY A 142 4.42 18.64 2.26
C GLY A 142 4.41 20.11 2.69
N GLU A 143 4.47 21.01 1.72
CA GLU A 143 4.22 22.43 1.89
C GLU A 143 2.71 22.69 1.83
N VAL A 144 2.17 23.48 2.77
CA VAL A 144 0.77 23.93 2.70
C VAL A 144 0.71 25.34 2.13
N PHE A 145 -0.11 25.54 1.10
CA PHE A 145 -0.34 26.85 0.50
C PHE A 145 -1.82 27.07 0.20
N VAL A 146 -2.20 28.31 -0.12
CA VAL A 146 -3.56 28.67 -0.54
C VAL A 146 -3.52 28.96 -2.04
N ASP A 147 -4.42 28.34 -2.80
CA ASP A 147 -4.49 28.53 -4.25
C ASP A 147 -5.24 29.83 -4.62
N ALA A 148 -5.38 30.08 -5.93
CA ALA A 148 -6.07 31.28 -6.43
C ALA A 148 -7.56 31.33 -6.06
N ASN A 149 -8.17 30.19 -5.73
CA ASN A 149 -9.58 30.07 -5.35
C ASN A 149 -9.78 30.20 -3.82
N GLY A 150 -8.70 30.34 -3.05
CA GLY A 150 -8.76 30.39 -1.59
C GLY A 150 -8.76 29.01 -0.93
N GLU A 151 -8.52 27.93 -1.67
CA GLU A 151 -8.48 26.57 -1.15
C GLU A 151 -7.10 26.23 -0.58
N ARG A 152 -7.06 25.52 0.56
CA ARG A 152 -5.80 25.03 1.14
C ARG A 152 -5.35 23.77 0.42
N MET A 153 -4.11 23.77 -0.06
CA MET A 153 -3.52 22.71 -0.85
C MET A 153 -2.25 22.19 -0.17
N CYS A 154 -1.99 20.88 -0.30
CA CYS A 154 -0.70 20.28 -0.02
C CYS A 154 0.12 20.24 -1.32
N ARG A 155 1.39 20.63 -1.27
CA ARG A 155 2.38 20.51 -2.35
C ARG A 155 3.53 19.62 -1.91
N TYR A 156 3.93 18.70 -2.79
CA TYR A 156 5.06 17.82 -2.59
C TYR A 156 5.95 17.82 -3.81
N MET A 157 7.26 17.79 -3.62
CA MET A 157 8.21 17.56 -4.69
C MET A 157 8.02 16.14 -5.22
N ARG A 158 7.75 16.03 -6.53
CA ARG A 158 7.44 14.75 -7.18
C ARG A 158 8.51 14.39 -8.20
N PHE A 159 8.88 13.12 -8.20
CA PHE A 159 9.84 12.54 -9.14
C PHE A 159 9.22 11.34 -9.84
N GLU A 160 9.66 11.07 -11.05
CA GLU A 160 9.42 9.81 -11.75
C GLU A 160 10.64 8.91 -11.58
N GLU A 161 10.40 7.69 -11.10
CA GLU A 161 11.41 6.64 -11.02
C GLU A 161 11.15 5.55 -12.07
N THR A 162 12.21 5.00 -12.63
CA THR A 162 12.14 3.91 -13.64
C THR A 162 12.88 2.69 -13.15
N LEU A 163 12.16 1.63 -12.80
CA LEU A 163 12.77 0.36 -12.39
C LEU A 163 13.41 -0.37 -13.58
N PRO A 164 14.33 -1.32 -13.32
CA PRO A 164 14.72 -2.29 -14.33
C PRO A 164 13.49 -2.97 -14.94
N GLY A 165 13.51 -3.16 -16.26
CA GLY A 165 12.35 -3.61 -17.03
C GLY A 165 11.44 -2.48 -17.52
N GLY A 166 11.75 -1.21 -17.18
CA GLY A 166 11.11 -0.04 -17.76
C GLY A 166 9.82 0.41 -17.08
N ARG A 167 9.41 -0.24 -15.99
CA ARG A 167 8.23 0.17 -15.20
C ARG A 167 8.51 1.52 -14.54
N THR A 168 7.66 2.51 -14.79
CA THR A 168 7.76 3.84 -14.21
C THR A 168 6.66 4.09 -13.17
N TYR A 169 6.97 4.87 -12.14
CA TYR A 169 5.99 5.37 -11.17
C TYR A 169 6.46 6.69 -10.55
N PHE A 170 5.53 7.37 -9.89
CA PHE A 170 5.84 8.61 -9.19
C PHE A 170 6.17 8.35 -7.73
N VAL A 171 7.17 9.08 -7.23
CA VAL A 171 7.52 9.15 -5.81
C VAL A 171 7.49 10.58 -5.33
N LEU A 172 7.27 10.77 -4.03
CA LEU A 172 7.42 12.06 -3.37
C LEU A 172 8.68 12.04 -2.51
N ASP A 173 9.45 13.12 -2.59
CA ASP A 173 10.71 13.30 -1.86
C ASP A 173 10.91 14.81 -1.69
N SER A 174 10.47 15.33 -0.55
CA SER A 174 10.37 16.75 -0.24
C SER A 174 11.26 17.18 0.93
N ASP A 175 11.79 16.24 1.72
CA ASP A 175 12.64 16.50 2.87
C ASP A 175 14.11 16.16 2.54
N PRO A 176 14.96 17.16 2.23
CA PRO A 176 16.34 16.92 1.82
C PRO A 176 17.26 16.38 2.93
N MET A 177 16.73 16.26 4.16
CA MET A 177 17.44 15.75 5.34
C MET A 177 16.78 14.46 5.87
N SER A 178 16.02 13.77 5.02
CA SER A 178 15.30 12.56 5.39
C SER A 178 16.25 11.46 5.84
N ALA A 179 15.96 10.85 6.99
CA ALA A 179 16.79 9.75 7.52
C ALA A 179 16.82 8.53 6.59
N GLY A 180 15.90 8.44 5.63
CA GLY A 180 15.84 7.37 4.63
C GLY A 180 16.63 7.63 3.36
N ASP A 181 17.35 8.76 3.24
CA ASP A 181 18.04 9.16 2.01
C ASP A 181 19.44 8.56 1.85
N ASP A 182 20.07 8.19 2.96
CA ASP A 182 21.38 7.54 3.00
C ASP A 182 21.32 6.33 3.91
N THR A 183 21.55 5.15 3.34
CA THR A 183 21.52 3.88 4.09
C THR A 183 22.80 3.08 3.87
N ALA A 184 23.06 2.16 4.81
CA ALA A 184 23.92 1.01 4.52
C ALA A 184 23.28 0.15 3.40
N PRO A 185 24.07 -0.66 2.67
CA PRO A 185 23.52 -1.60 1.70
C PRO A 185 22.76 -2.73 2.41
N PHE A 186 21.58 -3.06 1.90
CA PHE A 186 20.74 -4.16 2.33
C PHE A 186 20.86 -5.31 1.32
N VAL A 187 21.29 -6.48 1.77
CA VAL A 187 21.23 -7.71 0.96
C VAL A 187 19.92 -8.41 1.28
N VAL A 188 19.02 -8.50 0.30
CA VAL A 188 17.69 -9.08 0.49
C VAL A 188 17.84 -10.60 0.68
N PRO A 189 17.45 -11.16 1.83
CA PRO A 189 17.57 -12.59 2.06
C PRO A 189 16.70 -13.42 1.12
N GLU A 190 17.07 -14.69 0.93
CA GLU A 190 16.21 -15.66 0.27
C GLU A 190 14.82 -15.72 0.92
N GLY A 191 13.78 -15.81 0.08
CA GLY A 191 12.39 -15.83 0.53
C GLY A 191 11.89 -14.53 1.17
N HIS A 192 12.62 -13.42 1.05
CA HIS A 192 12.24 -12.12 1.60
C HIS A 192 12.18 -11.03 0.52
N TYR A 193 11.55 -9.90 0.85
CA TYR A 193 11.37 -8.75 -0.02
C TYR A 193 11.71 -7.45 0.70
N PHE A 194 12.25 -6.49 -0.04
CA PHE A 194 12.47 -5.12 0.42
C PHE A 194 11.36 -4.21 -0.10
N MET A 195 10.62 -3.59 0.82
CA MET A 195 9.43 -2.82 0.55
C MET A 195 9.70 -1.33 0.76
N MET A 196 9.21 -0.46 -0.11
CA MET A 196 9.30 0.99 0.07
C MET A 196 7.97 1.68 -0.20
N GLY A 197 7.72 2.77 0.52
CA GLY A 197 6.64 3.69 0.21
C GLY A 197 6.97 4.55 -1.01
N ASP A 198 5.94 4.93 -1.76
CA ASP A 198 6.08 5.90 -2.85
C ASP A 198 6.30 7.33 -2.29
N ASN A 199 5.81 7.62 -1.08
CA ASN A 199 6.12 8.86 -0.36
C ASN A 199 7.35 8.64 0.51
N ARG A 200 8.54 8.91 -0.06
CA ARG A 200 9.84 8.48 0.47
C ARG A 200 10.15 9.06 1.84
N ASP A 201 9.71 10.29 2.13
CA ASP A 201 10.02 10.95 3.41
C ASP A 201 8.95 10.75 4.47
N ASN A 202 7.84 10.11 4.10
CA ASN A 202 6.71 9.87 4.98
C ASN A 202 6.27 8.41 4.95
N SER A 203 7.25 7.50 4.97
CA SER A 203 7.01 6.06 4.90
C SER A 203 7.90 5.30 5.88
N SER A 204 7.27 4.70 6.89
CA SER A 204 7.85 3.60 7.65
C SER A 204 7.87 2.34 6.77
N ASP A 205 9.06 1.99 6.27
CA ASP A 205 9.26 0.86 5.34
C ASP A 205 10.58 0.11 5.60
N SER A 206 11.06 -0.68 4.64
CA SER A 206 12.22 -1.57 4.83
C SER A 206 13.54 -0.84 5.02
N ARG A 207 13.61 0.47 4.73
CA ARG A 207 14.81 1.28 5.03
C ARG A 207 15.10 1.41 6.52
N PHE A 208 14.08 1.21 7.36
CA PHE A 208 14.18 1.40 8.81
C PHE A 208 14.04 0.05 9.52
N SER A 209 14.78 -0.11 10.62
CA SER A 209 14.68 -1.29 11.49
C SER A 209 13.39 -1.28 12.31
N PHE A 210 13.04 -2.42 12.93
CA PHE A 210 11.89 -2.47 13.84
C PHE A 210 12.02 -1.51 15.04
N ALA A 211 13.25 -1.28 15.52
CA ALA A 211 13.52 -0.37 16.63
C ALA A 211 13.24 1.10 16.27
N GLU A 212 13.32 1.44 14.98
CA GLU A 212 13.02 2.76 14.42
C GLU A 212 11.55 2.87 13.95
N GLY A 213 10.74 1.83 14.17
CA GLY A 213 9.35 1.76 13.70
C GLY A 213 9.19 1.35 12.23
N GLY A 214 10.24 0.81 11.62
CA GLY A 214 10.27 0.29 10.25
C GLY A 214 9.84 -1.16 10.10
N ILE A 215 10.10 -1.71 8.91
CA ILE A 215 9.65 -3.04 8.49
C ILE A 215 10.81 -4.04 8.39
N SER A 216 12.06 -3.60 8.21
CA SER A 216 13.15 -4.48 7.76
C SER A 216 12.73 -5.28 6.51
N PHE A 217 13.12 -6.54 6.37
CA PHE A 217 12.69 -7.39 5.25
C PHE A 217 11.35 -8.09 5.52
N VAL A 218 10.54 -8.27 4.48
CA VAL A 218 9.24 -8.95 4.57
C VAL A 218 9.36 -10.39 4.07
N PRO A 219 9.11 -11.42 4.91
CA PRO A 219 9.08 -12.81 4.46
C PRO A 219 7.96 -13.04 3.42
N ALA A 220 8.18 -13.96 2.49
CA ALA A 220 7.17 -14.32 1.48
C ALA A 220 5.84 -14.75 2.12
N GLU A 221 5.90 -15.50 3.22
CA GLU A 221 4.70 -15.95 3.93
C GLU A 221 3.80 -14.77 4.33
N ASN A 222 4.38 -13.65 4.76
CA ASN A 222 3.68 -12.45 5.23
C ASN A 222 2.88 -11.70 4.15
N LEU A 223 3.13 -11.97 2.86
CA LEU A 223 2.37 -11.36 1.78
C LEU A 223 0.90 -11.76 1.84
N VAL A 224 0.02 -10.76 1.86
CA VAL A 224 -1.43 -10.97 1.85
C VAL A 224 -1.93 -11.06 0.41
N GLY A 225 -1.49 -10.15 -0.45
CA GLY A 225 -1.83 -10.16 -1.88
C GLY A 225 -1.38 -8.89 -2.61
N ARG A 226 -1.70 -8.81 -3.91
CA ARG A 226 -1.38 -7.67 -4.78
C ARG A 226 -2.55 -6.70 -4.88
N ALA A 227 -2.30 -5.41 -4.74
CA ALA A 227 -3.32 -4.40 -5.00
C ALA A 227 -3.65 -4.36 -6.50
N GLU A 228 -4.93 -4.46 -6.87
CA GLU A 228 -5.35 -4.59 -8.28
C GLU A 228 -6.20 -3.41 -8.76
N ILE A 229 -7.23 -3.05 -8.00
CA ILE A 229 -8.20 -2.05 -8.44
C ILE A 229 -8.68 -1.18 -7.28
N MET A 230 -8.75 0.11 -7.53
CA MET A 230 -9.37 1.08 -6.62
C MET A 230 -10.88 1.13 -6.87
N PHE A 231 -11.69 0.71 -5.90
CA PHE A 231 -13.15 0.63 -6.04
C PHE A 231 -13.88 1.82 -5.43
N PHE A 232 -13.24 2.57 -4.53
CA PHE A 232 -13.81 3.81 -3.97
C PHE A 232 -12.70 4.74 -3.50
N SER A 233 -12.98 6.03 -3.35
CA SER A 233 -12.06 7.01 -2.77
C SER A 233 -12.82 8.19 -2.17
N THR A 234 -12.40 8.67 -1.01
CA THR A 234 -13.01 9.83 -0.34
C THR A 234 -11.98 10.80 0.25
N ASP A 235 -12.36 12.07 0.31
CA ASP A 235 -11.61 13.12 1.01
C ASP A 235 -11.78 13.13 2.54
N GLY A 236 -12.60 12.23 3.08
CA GLY A 236 -12.83 12.09 4.52
C GLY A 236 -13.83 13.10 5.10
N SER A 237 -14.48 13.92 4.28
CA SER A 237 -15.58 14.81 4.71
C SER A 237 -16.92 14.08 4.85
N ALA A 238 -17.00 12.81 4.44
CA ALA A 238 -18.21 11.99 4.53
C ALA A 238 -18.65 11.75 5.97
N SER A 239 -19.96 11.79 6.20
CA SER A 239 -20.60 11.49 7.48
C SER A 239 -21.39 10.19 7.40
N TRP A 240 -21.19 9.31 8.39
CA TRP A 240 -21.93 8.05 8.50
C TRP A 240 -23.44 8.23 8.68
N VAL A 241 -23.87 9.32 9.34
CA VAL A 241 -25.30 9.60 9.59
C VAL A 241 -25.99 10.28 8.41
N MET A 242 -25.24 10.82 7.44
CA MET A 242 -25.76 11.53 6.28
C MET A 242 -25.25 10.87 4.98
N PRO A 243 -25.92 9.81 4.47
CA PRO A 243 -25.41 9.00 3.37
C PRO A 243 -25.09 9.79 2.08
N TRP A 244 -25.82 10.87 1.79
CA TRP A 244 -25.56 11.72 0.61
C TRP A 244 -24.19 12.41 0.65
N THR A 245 -23.61 12.62 1.84
CA THR A 245 -22.27 13.22 1.96
C THR A 245 -21.17 12.32 1.42
N TRP A 246 -21.39 11.01 1.32
CA TRP A 246 -20.45 10.09 0.68
C TRP A 246 -20.34 10.33 -0.83
N VAL A 247 -21.41 10.82 -1.46
CA VAL A 247 -21.41 11.15 -2.89
C VAL A 247 -20.62 12.42 -3.15
N SER A 248 -20.77 13.44 -2.29
CA SER A 248 -20.02 14.70 -2.40
C SER A 248 -18.56 14.56 -2.00
N ALA A 249 -18.26 13.72 -1.01
CA ALA A 249 -16.91 13.46 -0.52
C ALA A 249 -16.13 12.49 -1.43
N ALA A 250 -16.76 11.90 -2.45
CA ALA A 250 -16.16 10.91 -3.33
C ALA A 250 -15.24 11.57 -4.36
N ARG A 251 -14.03 11.02 -4.49
CA ARG A 251 -13.06 11.38 -5.52
C ARG A 251 -13.30 10.52 -6.76
N TRP A 252 -14.35 10.84 -7.52
CA TRP A 252 -14.87 10.03 -8.64
C TRP A 252 -13.81 9.67 -9.70
N GLU A 253 -12.87 10.57 -9.96
CA GLU A 253 -11.79 10.42 -10.92
C GLU A 253 -10.75 9.35 -10.54
N ARG A 254 -10.81 8.83 -9.32
CA ARG A 254 -9.93 7.77 -8.81
C ARG A 254 -10.52 6.38 -8.95
N ILE A 255 -11.84 6.26 -9.04
CA ILE A 255 -12.53 4.97 -9.06
C ILE A 255 -12.22 4.23 -10.38
N GLY A 256 -11.95 2.93 -10.29
CA GLY A 256 -11.65 2.06 -11.43
C GLY A 256 -10.18 2.04 -11.87
N ARG A 257 -9.29 2.80 -11.21
CA ARG A 257 -7.86 2.78 -11.54
C ARG A 257 -7.22 1.44 -11.17
N LEU A 258 -6.46 0.88 -12.11
CA LEU A 258 -5.64 -0.33 -11.94
C LEU A 258 -4.19 0.02 -11.58
N PHE A 259 -3.53 -0.83 -10.80
CA PHE A 259 -2.16 -0.63 -10.26
C PHE A 259 -1.04 -1.15 -11.14
#